data_AF-A0A3D3SYF3-F1
#
_entry.id   AF-A0A3D3SYF3-F1
#
_cell.length_a   1.000
_cell.length_b   1.000
_cell.length_c   1.000
_cell.angle_alpha   90.00
_cell.angle_beta   90.00
_cell.angle_gamma   90.00
#
_symmetry.space_group_name_H-M   'P 1'
#
loop_
_entity.id
_entity.type
_entity.pdbx_description
1 polymer ?
#
loop_
_entity_poly.entity_id
_entity_poly.type
_entity_poly.pdbx_seq_one_letter_code
_entity_poly.pdbx_strand_id
1 'polypeptide(L)'
;MLIIDTQPVVYYSQLDEDHFFAWAQEIPCIKSIDCGYLHIQESEVDEQAMRDLLAILERYRLSAKPLAALCTPENESWFKDKDKFWYQDVFGNF
;
A
#
# COMPACT_ATOMS: atom_id res chain seq x y z
N MET A 1 9.94 9.29 -4.63
CA MET A 1 8.77 9.35 -3.76
C MET A 1 7.63 8.74 -4.55
N LEU A 2 7.13 7.60 -4.10
CA LEU A 2 5.97 6.96 -4.68
C LEU A 2 4.72 7.58 -4.05
N ILE A 3 3.74 7.95 -4.87
CA ILE A 3 2.49 8.56 -4.41
C ILE A 3 1.34 7.60 -4.72
N ILE A 4 0.52 7.31 -3.71
CA ILE A 4 -0.70 6.51 -3.87
C ILE A 4 -1.91 7.40 -3.63
N ASP A 5 -2.79 7.48 -4.62
CA ASP A 5 -4.10 8.10 -4.49
C ASP A 5 -5.02 7.18 -3.67
N THR A 6 -5.55 7.71 -2.57
CA THR A 6 -6.46 6.99 -1.68
C THR A 6 -7.92 7.30 -2.00
N GLN A 7 -8.21 8.10 -3.03
CA GLN A 7 -9.57 8.54 -3.33
C GLN A 7 -10.24 7.69 -4.43
N PRO A 8 -11.53 7.33 -4.27
CA PRO A 8 -12.38 7.53 -3.09
C PRO A 8 -12.24 6.38 -2.08
N VAL A 9 -11.61 6.63 -0.94
CA VAL A 9 -11.70 5.75 0.23
C VAL A 9 -13.08 5.92 0.87
N VAL A 10 -13.68 4.79 1.26
CA VAL A 10 -14.96 4.77 1.98
C VAL A 10 -14.70 4.24 3.37
N TYR A 11 -14.87 5.10 4.37
CA TYR A 11 -14.83 4.71 5.77
C TYR A 11 -16.24 4.34 6.24
N TYR A 12 -16.38 3.23 6.96
CA TYR A 12 -17.68 2.77 7.45
C TYR A 12 -18.04 3.33 8.83
N SER A 13 -17.09 3.97 9.52
CA SER A 13 -17.30 4.67 10.78
C SER A 13 -16.15 5.63 11.07
N GLN A 14 -16.30 6.54 12.04
CA GLN A 14 -15.20 7.40 12.49
C GLN A 14 -14.02 6.57 13.02
N LEU A 15 -14.29 5.49 13.76
CA LEU A 15 -13.24 4.62 14.30
C LEU A 15 -12.43 3.95 13.19
N ASP A 16 -13.08 3.60 12.07
CA ASP A 16 -12.44 3.01 10.90
C ASP A 16 -11.52 4.04 10.22
N GLU A 17 -11.99 5.27 10.04
CA GLU A 17 -11.17 6.39 9.56
C GLU A 17 -9.96 6.65 10.46
N ASP A 18 -10.15 6.68 11.78
CA ASP A 18 -9.07 6.90 12.74
C ASP A 18 -7.98 5.81 12.62
N HIS A 19 -8.38 4.55 12.43
CA HIS A 19 -7.44 3.44 12.23
C HIS A 19 -6.73 3.49 10.89
N PHE A 20 -7.37 3.98 9.82
CA PHE A 20 -6.69 4.19 8.54
C PHE A 20 -5.46 5.07 8.73
N PHE A 21 -5.65 6.23 9.35
CA PHE A 21 -4.56 7.18 9.56
C PHE A 21 -3.55 6.69 10.59
N ALA A 22 -4.00 6.06 11.68
CA ALA A 22 -3.10 5.52 12.70
C ALA A 22 -2.18 4.44 12.12
N TRP A 23 -2.73 3.45 11.41
CA TRP A 23 -1.92 2.39 10.81
C TRP A 23 -1.00 2.91 9.71
N ALA A 24 -1.48 3.85 8.88
CA ALA A 24 -0.62 4.44 7.85
C ALA A 24 0.57 5.21 8.46
N GLN A 25 0.40 5.87 9.61
CA GLN A 25 1.49 6.55 10.31
C GLN A 25 2.48 5.59 11.00
N GLU A 26 2.07 4.37 11.31
CA GLU A 26 2.94 3.34 11.90
C GLU A 26 3.86 2.66 10.87
N ILE A 27 3.52 2.73 9.57
CA ILE A 27 4.34 2.14 8.50
C ILE A 27 5.54 3.06 8.21
N PRO A 28 6.80 2.63 8.49
CA PRO A 28 7.95 3.54 8.49
C PRO A 28 8.24 4.26 7.16
N CYS A 29 7.89 3.62 6.04
CA CYS A 29 8.14 4.17 4.70
C CYS A 29 7.11 5.24 4.29
N ILE A 30 5.99 5.40 5.00
CA ILE A 30 5.01 6.47 4.75
C ILE A 30 5.48 7.75 5.45
N LYS A 31 5.73 8.80 4.66
CA LYS A 31 6.27 10.08 5.16
C LYS A 31 5.22 11.13 5.45
N SER A 32 4.13 11.10 4.70
CA SER A 32 3.01 11.98 4.93
C SER A 32 1.74 11.42 4.31
N ILE A 33 0.62 11.93 4.81
CA ILE A 33 -0.71 11.71 4.28
C ILE A 33 -1.33 13.09 4.13
N ASP A 34 -1.55 13.54 2.90
CA ASP A 34 -2.14 14.85 2.62
C ASP A 34 -3.14 14.76 1.47
N CYS A 35 -4.26 15.48 1.59
CA CYS A 35 -5.25 15.63 0.52
C CYS A 35 -5.70 14.34 -0.18
N GLY A 36 -5.68 13.18 0.50
CA GLY A 36 -6.00 11.88 -0.10
C GLY A 36 -4.83 11.17 -0.79
N TYR A 37 -3.60 11.53 -0.47
CA TYR A 37 -2.38 10.90 -1.01
C TYR A 37 -1.53 10.33 0.12
N LEU A 38 -1.04 9.11 -0.07
CA LEU A 38 0.06 8.54 0.72
C LEU A 38 1.38 8.81 0.01
N HIS A 39 2.34 9.38 0.73
CA HIS A 39 3.70 9.63 0.23
C HIS A 39 4.66 8.58 0.79
N ILE A 40 5.17 7.71 -0.07
CA ILE A 40 6.02 6.57 0.28
C ILE A 40 7.45 6.83 -0.17
N GLN A 41 8.38 6.80 0.79
CA GLN A 41 9.81 6.87 0.55
C GLN A 41 10.33 5.50 0.12
N GLU A 42 10.58 5.31 -1.18
CA GLU A 42 10.91 3.99 -1.76
C GLU A 42 12.18 3.37 -1.15
N SER A 43 13.15 4.19 -0.76
CA SER A 43 14.40 3.74 -0.14
C SER A 43 14.24 3.15 1.27
N GLU A 44 13.08 3.34 1.89
CA GLU A 44 12.75 2.83 3.23
C GLU A 44 11.74 1.69 3.19
N VAL A 45 11.39 1.20 2.00
CA VAL A 45 10.50 0.05 1.86
C VAL A 45 11.32 -1.23 2.00
N ASP A 46 11.28 -1.82 3.20
CA ASP A 46 11.70 -3.20 3.41
C ASP A 46 10.54 -4.19 3.17
N GLU A 47 10.80 -5.49 3.31
CA GLU A 47 9.77 -6.51 3.11
C GLU A 47 8.60 -6.34 4.08
N GLN A 48 8.85 -6.00 5.34
CA GLN A 48 7.78 -5.84 6.34
C GLN A 48 6.89 -4.65 5.99
N ALA A 49 7.49 -3.49 5.70
CA ALA A 49 6.78 -2.31 5.25
C ALA A 49 5.97 -2.57 3.97
N MET A 50 6.52 -3.35 3.02
CA MET A 50 5.77 -3.76 1.83
C MET A 50 4.54 -4.60 2.19
N ARG A 51 4.63 -5.54 3.13
CA ARG A 51 3.47 -6.33 3.59
C ARG A 51 2.40 -5.43 4.22
N ASP A 52 2.82 -4.47 5.04
CA ASP A 52 1.91 -3.57 5.73
C ASP A 52 1.21 -2.61 4.75
N LEU A 53 1.93 -2.12 3.73
CA LEU A 53 1.37 -1.39 2.59
C LEU A 53 0.31 -2.22 1.85
N LEU A 54 0.61 -3.48 1.52
CA LEU A 54 -0.36 -4.35 0.84
C LEU A 54 -1.60 -4.59 1.70
N ALA A 55 -1.42 -4.81 3.01
CA ALA A 55 -2.51 -5.05 3.94
C ALA A 55 -3.43 -3.85 4.12
N ILE A 56 -2.88 -2.63 4.24
CA ILE A 56 -3.70 -1.42 4.38
C ILE A 56 -4.43 -1.09 3.08
N LEU A 57 -3.79 -1.21 1.92
CA LEU A 57 -4.45 -0.94 0.64
C LEU A 57 -5.60 -1.93 0.39
N GLU A 58 -5.39 -3.22 0.65
CA GLU A 58 -6.44 -4.25 0.56
C GLU A 58 -7.62 -3.94 1.49
N ARG A 59 -7.34 -3.64 2.76
CA ARG A 59 -8.37 -3.40 3.78
C ARG A 59 -9.31 -2.27 3.38
N TYR A 60 -8.76 -1.19 2.84
CA TYR A 60 -9.52 -0.01 2.43
C TYR A 60 -9.89 -0.01 0.94
N ARG A 61 -9.68 -1.13 0.23
CA ARG A 61 -10.00 -1.32 -1.19
C ARG A 61 -9.36 -0.27 -2.10
N LEU A 62 -8.12 0.07 -1.79
CA LEU A 62 -7.30 1.02 -2.52
C LEU A 62 -6.44 0.29 -3.56
N SER A 63 -6.16 0.96 -4.67
CA SER A 63 -5.35 0.37 -5.74
C SER A 63 -3.91 0.11 -5.28
N ALA A 64 -3.48 -1.15 -5.31
CA ALA A 64 -2.10 -1.55 -5.05
C ALA A 64 -1.19 -1.45 -6.29
N LYS A 65 -1.74 -1.09 -7.45
CA LYS A 65 -1.01 -1.00 -8.73
C LYS A 65 0.26 -0.15 -8.68
N PRO A 66 0.32 1.00 -7.97
CA PRO A 66 1.56 1.78 -7.87
C PRO A 66 2.71 1.02 -7.19
N LEU A 67 2.41 0.05 -6.32
CA LEU A 67 3.45 -0.76 -5.63
C LEU A 67 4.25 -1.64 -6.60
N ALA A 68 3.76 -1.87 -7.83
CA ALA A 68 4.52 -2.61 -8.85
C ALA A 68 5.88 -1.96 -9.15
N ALA A 69 6.00 -0.64 -8.97
CA ALA A 69 7.26 0.10 -9.13
C ALA A 69 8.33 -0.27 -8.09
N LEU A 70 7.95 -0.90 -6.98
CA LEU A 70 8.84 -1.33 -5.91
C LEU A 70 9.29 -2.79 -6.05
N CYS A 71 8.92 -3.46 -7.15
CA CYS A 71 9.40 -4.81 -7.44
C CYS A 71 10.89 -4.76 -7.82
N THR A 72 11.71 -5.52 -7.09
CA THR A 72 13.15 -5.66 -7.34
C THR A 72 13.50 -7.14 -7.53
N PRO A 73 14.67 -7.48 -8.09
CA PRO A 73 15.10 -8.88 -8.22
C PRO A 73 15.12 -9.65 -6.89
N GLU A 74 15.36 -8.96 -5.78
CA GLU A 74 15.45 -9.55 -4.45
C GLU A 74 14.07 -9.95 -3.88
N ASN A 75 13.04 -9.14 -4.13
CA ASN A 75 11.68 -9.39 -3.61
C ASN A 75 10.74 -10.09 -4.61
N GLU A 76 11.12 -10.17 -5.89
CA GLU A 76 10.27 -10.66 -6.97
C GLU A 76 9.67 -12.05 -6.68
N SER A 77 10.46 -12.95 -6.08
CA SER A 77 10.06 -14.34 -5.80
C SER A 77 8.78 -14.47 -4.97
N TRP A 78 8.60 -13.59 -3.97
CA TRP A 78 7.41 -13.60 -3.12
C TRP A 78 6.41 -12.51 -3.51
N PHE A 79 6.89 -11.39 -4.04
CA PHE A 79 6.03 -10.24 -4.34
C PHE A 79 5.18 -10.50 -5.58
N LYS A 80 5.74 -11.16 -6.61
CA LYS A 80 5.03 -11.63 -7.81
C LYS A 80 4.51 -13.06 -7.71
N ASP A 81 4.41 -13.62 -6.50
CA ASP A 81 3.76 -14.92 -6.31
C ASP A 81 2.27 -14.82 -6.68
N LYS A 82 1.86 -15.60 -7.68
CA LYS A 82 0.51 -15.58 -8.27
C LYS A 82 -0.58 -16.05 -7.33
N ASP A 83 -0.21 -16.80 -6.29
CA ASP A 83 -1.14 -17.36 -5.32
C ASP A 83 -1.45 -16.37 -4.18
N LYS A 84 -0.85 -15.17 -4.20
CA LYS A 84 -1.04 -14.14 -3.17
C LYS A 84 -2.20 -13.23 -3.49
N PHE A 85 -2.92 -12.81 -2.44
CA PHE A 85 -4.14 -12.00 -2.57
C PHE A 85 -3.89 -10.70 -3.34
N TRP A 86 -2.74 -10.05 -3.14
CA TRP A 86 -2.41 -8.79 -3.80
C TRP A 86 -1.97 -8.93 -5.25
N TYR A 87 -1.68 -10.15 -5.74
CA TYR A 87 -1.06 -10.32 -7.05
C TYR A 87 -1.89 -9.66 -8.16
N GLN A 88 -3.22 -9.86 -8.13
CA GLN A 88 -4.11 -9.31 -9.14
C GLN A 88 -4.17 -7.78 -9.08
N ASP A 89 -4.16 -7.19 -7.91
CA ASP A 89 -4.26 -5.74 -7.76
C ASP A 89 -2.95 -5.01 -8.10
N VAL A 90 -1.81 -5.65 -7.86
CA VAL A 90 -0.50 -5.08 -8.16
C VAL A 90 -0.09 -5.33 -9.62
N PHE A 91 -0.25 -6.56 -10.12
CA PHE A 91 0.31 -7.01 -11.39
C PHE A 91 -0.74 -7.49 -12.41
N GLY A 92 -2.01 -7.56 -12.03
CA GLY A 92 -3.09 -7.96 -12.92
C GLY A 92 -3.38 -6.92 -13.99
N ASN A 93 -4.00 -7.38 -15.07
CA ASN A 93 -4.50 -6.55 -16.15
C ASN A 93 -6.02 -6.45 -16.02
N PHE A 94 -6.50 -5.43 -15.31
CA PHE A 94 -7.89 -5.01 -15.33
C PHE A 94 -7.98 -3.56 -15.81
#